data_AF-A0AAU9Y3Z4-F1
#
_entry.id   AF-A0AAU9Y3Z4-F1
#
_cell.length_a   1.000
_cell.length_b   1.000
_cell.length_c   1.000
_cell.angle_alpha   90.00
_cell.angle_beta   90.00
_cell.angle_gamma   90.00
#
_symmetry.space_group_name_H-M   'P 1'
#
loop_
_entity.id
_entity.type
_entity.pdbx_description
1 polymer ?
#
loop_
_entity_poly.entity_id
_entity_poly.type
_entity_poly.pdbx_seq_one_letter_code
_entity_poly.pdbx_strand_id
1 'polypeptide(L)'
;MDCQEAHFRMQLRMQKQQLEEKVKGDETLGEQFQEMERRLKEEITEKDARQVVLCEKISEKDQQLTEMIQQLTVTVEREEDLKTQTKNVEEQLRENEEQVENLRTNLKDVEKRLTQKEAQEENLRLSLEQMEQRMREELTQKETSETELRKQLSEREEQAVDYQRHLSGMEQQLSEKDDQKETLLKQLREMEQRSREVTAENEMRENEFREQTRGEREQELREMARQLIEKKQKEENLRAQIRVHLMEQRLREEMEEEATRLVEQLRERDQQIEHFQMQLQGLREQLREKDQHLANARTQVEEQELLRTDLQHQLEAIVAENANLRQQVVNLENHTGSQPDDWVISRDNIQLTDKNLGVGGWGEVFEGRYCGCSVAVKRIHEAINSSHNQSLFQREIDIASRCRHPCLLQFIGATYDEEIPLFVTELMESNLRELLEQRPLSREEITVISLDVA
;
A
#
# COMPACT_ATOMS: atom_id res chain seq x y z
N MET A 1 -73.15 24.03 -145.12
CA MET A 1 -71.95 24.13 -144.29
C MET A 1 -72.17 25.22 -143.23
N ASP A 2 -73.01 25.03 -142.20
CA ASP A 2 -73.04 26.01 -141.07
C ASP A 2 -73.72 25.56 -139.76
N CYS A 3 -74.46 24.43 -139.70
CA CYS A 3 -75.20 24.07 -138.46
C CYS A 3 -74.46 23.07 -137.53
N GLN A 4 -73.62 22.18 -138.07
CA GLN A 4 -72.90 21.17 -137.27
C GLN A 4 -71.66 21.72 -136.55
N GLU A 5 -70.97 22.72 -137.11
CA GLU A 5 -69.78 23.30 -136.48
C GLU A 5 -70.15 24.19 -135.27
N ALA A 6 -71.28 24.89 -135.33
CA ALA A 6 -71.78 25.71 -134.22
C ALA A 6 -72.16 24.86 -132.99
N HIS A 7 -72.80 23.70 -133.22
CA HIS A 7 -73.16 22.77 -132.14
C HIS A 7 -71.91 22.22 -131.43
N PHE A 8 -70.88 21.83 -132.18
CA PHE A 8 -69.65 21.28 -131.62
C PHE A 8 -68.87 22.31 -130.81
N ARG A 9 -68.79 23.57 -131.26
CA ARG A 9 -68.15 24.67 -130.51
C ARG A 9 -68.88 24.99 -129.20
N MET A 10 -70.21 24.92 -129.19
CA MET A 10 -70.99 25.16 -127.98
C MET A 10 -70.79 24.05 -126.94
N GLN A 11 -70.70 22.79 -127.40
CA GLN A 11 -70.44 21.63 -126.54
C GLN A 11 -69.01 21.65 -125.95
N LEU A 12 -68.02 22.03 -126.75
CA LEU A 12 -66.64 22.25 -126.29
C LEU A 12 -66.51 23.40 -125.29
N ARG A 13 -67.27 24.50 -125.45
CA ARG A 13 -67.32 25.58 -124.46
C ARG A 13 -67.89 25.12 -123.13
N MET A 14 -69.01 24.37 -123.16
CA MET A 14 -69.60 23.85 -121.92
C MET A 14 -68.68 22.85 -121.21
N GLN A 15 -68.03 21.95 -121.95
CA GLN A 15 -67.05 21.03 -121.36
C GLN A 15 -65.82 21.76 -120.81
N LYS A 16 -65.31 22.78 -121.52
CA LYS A 16 -64.20 23.61 -121.04
C LYS A 16 -64.55 24.34 -119.75
N GLN A 17 -65.75 24.91 -119.65
CA GLN A 17 -66.21 25.63 -118.46
C GLN A 17 -66.40 24.67 -117.26
N GLN A 18 -66.95 23.46 -117.49
CA GLN A 18 -67.05 22.43 -116.46
C GLN A 18 -65.68 21.90 -115.99
N LEU A 19 -64.70 21.83 -116.90
CA LEU A 19 -63.31 21.49 -116.55
C LEU A 19 -62.65 22.60 -115.74
N GLU A 20 -62.84 23.87 -116.11
CA GLU A 20 -62.28 25.02 -115.37
C GLU A 20 -62.89 25.18 -113.97
N GLU A 21 -64.19 24.90 -113.79
CA GLU A 21 -64.83 24.91 -112.47
C GLU A 21 -64.39 23.73 -111.59
N LYS A 22 -64.17 22.54 -112.16
CA LYS A 22 -63.59 21.40 -111.43
C LYS A 22 -62.15 21.65 -111.01
N VAL A 23 -61.33 22.23 -111.90
CA VAL A 23 -59.94 22.59 -111.58
C VAL A 23 -59.89 23.64 -110.46
N LYS A 24 -60.76 24.66 -110.50
CA LYS A 24 -60.89 25.63 -109.40
C LYS A 24 -61.40 25.01 -108.10
N GLY A 25 -62.30 24.03 -108.17
CA GLY A 25 -62.77 23.27 -107.01
C GLY A 25 -61.66 22.41 -106.38
N ASP A 26 -60.83 21.76 -107.20
CA ASP A 26 -59.66 21.00 -106.73
C ASP A 26 -58.56 21.92 -106.17
N GLU A 27 -58.32 23.09 -106.79
CA GLU A 27 -57.38 24.09 -106.27
C GLU A 27 -57.82 24.66 -104.91
N THR A 28 -59.10 25.03 -104.77
CA THR A 28 -59.65 25.54 -103.50
C THR A 28 -59.70 24.47 -102.39
N LEU A 29 -59.98 23.22 -102.72
CA LEU A 29 -59.89 22.10 -101.76
C LEU A 29 -58.44 21.84 -101.36
N GLY A 30 -57.49 21.97 -102.30
CA GLY A 30 -56.05 21.90 -102.04
C GLY A 30 -55.57 23.00 -101.09
N GLU A 31 -56.01 24.24 -101.28
CA GLU A 31 -55.68 25.37 -100.38
C GLU A 31 -56.27 25.16 -98.96
N GLN A 32 -57.51 24.66 -98.86
CA GLN A 32 -58.11 24.33 -97.56
C GLN A 32 -57.38 23.20 -96.83
N PHE A 33 -56.93 22.17 -97.57
CA PHE A 33 -56.15 21.08 -97.00
C PHE A 33 -54.77 21.56 -96.53
N GLN A 34 -54.09 22.39 -97.33
CA GLN A 34 -52.80 22.99 -96.95
C GLN A 34 -52.93 23.88 -95.70
N GLU A 35 -54.02 24.65 -95.58
CA GLU A 35 -54.28 25.48 -94.41
C GLU A 35 -54.59 24.64 -93.16
N MET A 36 -55.34 23.55 -93.29
CA MET A 36 -55.57 22.60 -92.20
C MET A 36 -54.27 21.92 -91.77
N GLU A 37 -53.45 21.51 -92.73
CA GLU A 37 -52.13 20.91 -92.49
C GLU A 37 -51.18 21.91 -91.80
N ARG A 38 -51.21 23.18 -92.20
CA ARG A 38 -50.46 24.26 -91.53
C ARG A 38 -50.88 24.42 -90.07
N ARG A 39 -52.19 24.50 -89.80
CA ARG A 39 -52.73 24.61 -88.44
C ARG A 39 -52.40 23.41 -87.56
N LEU A 40 -52.48 22.19 -88.12
CA LEU A 40 -52.08 20.97 -87.43
C LEU A 40 -50.58 20.96 -87.11
N LYS A 41 -49.72 21.38 -88.05
CA LYS A 41 -48.28 21.51 -87.82
C LYS A 41 -47.99 22.53 -86.72
N GLU A 42 -48.65 23.68 -86.73
CA GLU A 42 -48.50 24.71 -85.70
C GLU A 42 -48.92 24.19 -84.31
N GLU A 43 -50.06 23.50 -84.20
CA GLU A 43 -50.53 22.92 -82.93
C GLU A 43 -49.60 21.81 -82.42
N ILE A 44 -49.04 20.99 -83.32
CA ILE A 44 -48.02 19.98 -82.97
C ILE A 44 -46.77 20.68 -82.44
N THR A 45 -46.25 21.69 -83.16
CA THR A 45 -45.04 22.41 -82.71
C THR A 45 -45.25 23.12 -81.37
N GLU A 46 -46.45 23.66 -81.11
CA GLU A 46 -46.76 24.29 -79.83
C GLU A 46 -46.83 23.25 -78.69
N LYS A 47 -47.42 22.08 -78.94
CA LYS A 47 -47.45 20.99 -77.96
C LYS A 47 -46.07 20.41 -77.70
N ASP A 48 -45.25 20.24 -78.73
CA ASP A 48 -43.86 19.80 -78.61
C ASP A 48 -43.04 20.80 -77.78
N ALA A 49 -43.18 22.10 -78.06
CA ALA A 49 -42.51 23.14 -77.28
C ALA A 49 -42.95 23.15 -75.81
N ARG A 50 -44.25 22.98 -75.53
CA ARG A 50 -44.77 22.85 -74.15
C ARG A 50 -44.27 21.59 -73.46
N GLN A 51 -44.14 20.48 -74.20
CA GLN A 51 -43.60 19.23 -73.67
C GLN A 51 -42.11 19.38 -73.30
N VAL A 52 -41.31 20.06 -74.13
CA VAL A 52 -39.89 20.34 -73.82
C VAL A 52 -39.77 21.15 -72.52
N VAL A 53 -40.54 22.23 -72.37
CA VAL A 53 -40.53 23.05 -71.15
C VAL A 53 -40.97 22.24 -69.91
N LEU A 54 -41.93 21.33 -70.07
CA LEU A 54 -42.37 20.45 -68.98
C LEU A 54 -41.27 19.43 -68.61
N CYS A 55 -40.59 18.86 -69.60
CA CYS A 55 -39.45 17.95 -69.39
C CYS A 55 -38.28 18.65 -68.68
N GLU A 56 -37.97 19.90 -69.03
CA GLU A 56 -36.95 20.70 -68.33
C GLU A 56 -37.31 20.90 -66.85
N LYS A 57 -38.56 21.29 -66.55
CA LYS A 57 -39.03 21.44 -65.16
C LYS A 57 -39.01 20.14 -64.37
N ILE A 58 -39.34 19.01 -65.00
CA ILE A 58 -39.24 17.69 -64.37
C ILE A 58 -37.77 17.38 -64.08
N SER A 59 -36.86 17.62 -65.02
CA SER A 59 -35.42 17.43 -64.84
C SER A 59 -34.85 18.28 -63.70
N GLU A 60 -35.26 19.55 -63.59
CA GLU A 60 -34.86 20.43 -62.47
C GLU A 60 -35.35 19.89 -61.12
N LYS A 61 -36.58 19.35 -61.07
CA LYS A 61 -37.14 18.75 -59.86
C LYS A 61 -36.46 17.43 -59.50
N ASP A 62 -36.11 16.61 -60.49
CA ASP A 62 -35.36 15.38 -60.30
C ASP A 62 -33.94 15.66 -59.79
N GLN A 63 -33.29 16.72 -60.29
CA GLN A 63 -31.99 17.18 -59.77
C GLN A 63 -32.11 17.63 -58.30
N GLN A 64 -33.09 18.49 -57.98
CA GLN A 64 -33.33 18.92 -56.59
C GLN A 64 -33.63 17.73 -55.66
N LEU A 65 -34.40 16.75 -56.12
CA LEU A 65 -34.69 15.54 -55.36
C LEU A 65 -33.42 14.71 -55.14
N THR A 66 -32.56 14.60 -56.15
CA THR A 66 -31.29 13.87 -56.06
C THR A 66 -30.35 14.52 -55.04
N GLU A 67 -30.21 15.85 -55.07
CA GLU A 67 -29.41 16.59 -54.09
C GLU A 67 -29.93 16.40 -52.65
N MET A 68 -31.25 16.43 -52.48
CA MET A 68 -31.88 16.20 -51.18
C MET A 68 -31.67 14.77 -50.68
N ILE A 69 -31.77 13.77 -51.56
CA ILE A 69 -31.48 12.36 -51.23
C ILE A 69 -30.01 12.22 -50.81
N GLN A 70 -29.08 12.83 -51.54
CA GLN A 70 -27.66 12.75 -51.22
C GLN A 70 -27.35 13.40 -49.86
N GLN A 71 -27.97 14.55 -49.55
CA GLN A 71 -27.86 15.17 -48.23
C GLN A 71 -28.42 14.27 -47.13
N LEU A 72 -29.59 13.65 -47.36
CA LEU A 72 -30.20 12.73 -46.41
C LEU A 72 -29.29 11.51 -46.16
N THR A 73 -28.70 10.92 -47.20
CA THR A 73 -27.77 9.79 -47.08
C THR A 73 -26.59 10.15 -46.18
N VAL A 74 -25.91 11.29 -46.44
CA VAL A 74 -24.79 11.75 -45.61
C VAL A 74 -25.21 11.99 -44.15
N THR A 75 -26.42 12.52 -43.92
CA THR A 75 -26.91 12.70 -42.54
C THR A 75 -27.20 11.38 -41.83
N VAL A 76 -27.70 10.36 -42.54
CA VAL A 76 -27.96 9.03 -41.98
C VAL A 76 -26.65 8.32 -41.64
N GLU A 77 -25.65 8.39 -42.52
CA GLU A 77 -24.31 7.85 -42.25
C GLU A 77 -23.69 8.50 -41.03
N ARG A 78 -23.77 9.85 -40.92
CA ARG A 78 -23.30 10.58 -39.75
C ARG A 78 -24.06 10.20 -38.47
N GLU A 79 -25.35 9.91 -38.55
CA GLU A 79 -26.14 9.45 -37.40
C GLU A 79 -25.67 8.07 -36.92
N GLU A 80 -25.36 7.15 -37.84
CA GLU A 80 -24.84 5.82 -37.50
C GLU A 80 -23.42 5.89 -36.91
N ASP A 81 -22.56 6.77 -37.42
CA ASP A 81 -21.24 7.03 -36.83
C ASP A 81 -21.36 7.57 -35.40
N LEU A 82 -22.27 8.54 -35.18
CA LEU A 82 -22.53 9.09 -33.85
C LEU A 82 -23.11 8.04 -32.90
N LYS A 83 -23.99 7.15 -33.37
CA LYS A 83 -24.49 6.01 -32.57
C LYS A 83 -23.37 5.08 -32.16
N THR A 84 -22.44 4.79 -33.06
CA THR A 84 -21.28 3.93 -32.79
C THR A 84 -20.35 4.57 -31.77
N GLN A 85 -20.04 5.86 -31.91
CA GLN A 85 -19.26 6.60 -30.92
C GLN A 85 -19.94 6.63 -29.54
N THR A 86 -21.27 6.84 -29.52
CA THR A 86 -22.04 6.85 -28.28
C THR A 86 -21.94 5.50 -27.56
N LYS A 87 -22.10 4.38 -28.28
CA LYS A 87 -21.96 3.03 -27.71
C LYS A 87 -20.56 2.80 -27.10
N ASN A 88 -19.50 3.23 -27.79
CA ASN A 88 -18.14 3.07 -27.28
C ASN A 88 -17.92 3.87 -25.99
N VAL A 89 -18.45 5.09 -25.91
CA VAL A 89 -18.37 5.91 -24.69
C VAL A 89 -19.19 5.31 -23.55
N GLU A 90 -20.38 4.77 -23.84
CA GLU A 90 -21.20 4.07 -22.85
C GLU A 90 -20.51 2.81 -22.29
N GLU A 91 -19.79 2.07 -23.13
CA GLU A 91 -19.01 0.91 -22.71
C GLU A 91 -17.83 1.30 -21.81
N GLN A 92 -17.06 2.32 -22.21
CA GLN A 92 -15.99 2.88 -21.37
C GLN A 92 -16.51 3.43 -20.03
N LEU A 93 -17.68 4.07 -20.04
CA LEU A 93 -18.29 4.57 -18.81
C LEU A 93 -18.63 3.41 -17.87
N ARG A 94 -19.16 2.31 -18.40
CA ARG A 94 -19.48 1.10 -17.63
C ARG A 94 -18.24 0.45 -17.02
N GLU A 95 -17.16 0.32 -17.79
CA GLU A 95 -15.88 -0.20 -17.28
C GLU A 95 -15.32 0.68 -16.15
N ASN A 96 -15.39 2.00 -16.32
CA ASN A 96 -14.94 2.95 -15.29
C ASN A 96 -15.83 2.88 -14.03
N GLU A 97 -17.14 2.71 -14.17
CA GLU A 97 -18.06 2.52 -13.04
C GLU A 97 -17.72 1.26 -12.24
N GLU A 98 -17.42 0.15 -12.92
CA GLU A 98 -16.99 -1.10 -12.29
C GLU A 98 -15.64 -0.94 -11.57
N GLN A 99 -14.67 -0.25 -12.18
CA GLN A 99 -13.40 0.09 -11.53
C GLN A 99 -13.59 0.93 -10.27
N VAL A 100 -14.47 1.94 -10.32
CA VAL A 100 -14.78 2.79 -9.17
C VAL A 100 -15.44 1.96 -8.06
N GLU A 101 -16.33 1.03 -8.39
CA GLU A 101 -16.95 0.14 -7.42
C GLU A 101 -15.92 -0.78 -6.76
N ASN A 102 -14.99 -1.36 -7.53
CA ASN A 102 -13.88 -2.17 -7.02
C ASN A 102 -12.93 -1.35 -6.12
N LEU A 103 -12.65 -0.09 -6.47
CA LEU A 103 -11.86 0.78 -5.60
C LEU A 103 -12.59 1.13 -4.31
N ARG A 104 -13.92 1.30 -4.35
CA ARG A 104 -14.74 1.55 -3.16
C ARG A 104 -14.79 0.34 -2.22
N THR A 105 -14.87 -0.89 -2.73
CA THR A 105 -14.83 -2.09 -1.91
C THR A 105 -13.47 -2.26 -1.25
N ASN A 106 -12.39 -2.07 -2.01
CA ASN A 106 -11.02 -2.08 -1.47
C ASN A 106 -10.81 -1.02 -0.39
N LEU A 107 -11.34 0.20 -0.59
CA LEU A 107 -11.27 1.27 0.40
C LEU A 107 -11.97 0.87 1.71
N LYS A 108 -13.18 0.31 1.64
CA LYS A 108 -13.91 -0.18 2.82
C LYS A 108 -13.15 -1.27 3.57
N ASP A 109 -12.51 -2.19 2.86
CA ASP A 109 -11.69 -3.24 3.48
C ASP A 109 -10.45 -2.67 4.18
N VAL A 110 -9.81 -1.66 3.58
CA VAL A 110 -8.68 -0.94 4.20
C VAL A 110 -9.14 -0.17 5.45
N GLU A 111 -10.26 0.53 5.39
CA GLU A 111 -10.85 1.23 6.55
C GLU A 111 -11.16 0.25 7.70
N LYS A 112 -11.73 -0.91 7.39
CA LYS A 112 -11.99 -1.97 8.37
C LYS A 112 -10.69 -2.52 8.98
N ARG A 113 -9.63 -2.69 8.20
CA ARG A 113 -8.32 -3.11 8.71
C ARG A 113 -7.68 -2.03 9.59
N LEU A 114 -7.85 -0.76 9.24
CA LEU A 114 -7.34 0.37 10.01
C LEU A 114 -8.02 0.43 11.39
N THR A 115 -9.34 0.39 11.44
CA THR A 115 -10.10 0.38 12.70
C THR A 115 -9.76 -0.82 13.59
N GLN A 116 -9.53 -2.01 13.01
CA GLN A 116 -9.04 -3.15 13.78
C GLN A 116 -7.63 -2.92 14.35
N LYS A 117 -6.75 -2.25 13.60
CA LYS A 117 -5.39 -1.92 14.06
C LYS A 117 -5.41 -0.86 15.15
N GLU A 118 -6.25 0.16 15.04
CA GLU A 118 -6.46 1.18 16.07
C GLU A 118 -6.95 0.54 17.38
N ALA A 119 -7.93 -0.37 17.31
CA ALA A 119 -8.39 -1.11 18.49
C ALA A 119 -7.28 -2.02 19.08
N GLN A 120 -6.43 -2.61 18.24
CA GLN A 120 -5.29 -3.42 18.70
C GLN A 120 -4.24 -2.54 19.40
N GLU A 121 -3.96 -1.35 18.88
CA GLU A 121 -3.04 -0.38 19.47
C GLU A 121 -3.54 0.12 20.83
N GLU A 122 -4.83 0.43 20.94
CA GLU A 122 -5.45 0.85 22.20
C GLU A 122 -5.34 -0.23 23.28
N ASN A 123 -5.59 -1.49 22.92
CA ASN A 123 -5.42 -2.62 23.84
C ASN A 123 -3.97 -2.78 24.32
N LEU A 124 -3.00 -2.66 23.41
CA LEU A 124 -1.57 -2.73 23.75
C LEU A 124 -1.17 -1.57 24.66
N ARG A 125 -1.68 -0.36 24.39
CA ARG A 125 -1.44 0.81 25.23
C ARG A 125 -1.98 0.64 26.64
N LEU A 126 -3.21 0.14 26.79
CA LEU A 126 -3.79 -0.18 28.10
C LEU A 126 -2.98 -1.25 28.85
N SER A 127 -2.49 -2.27 28.15
CA SER A 127 -1.65 -3.31 28.74
C SER A 127 -0.29 -2.76 29.22
N LEU A 128 0.33 -1.86 28.44
CA LEU A 128 1.55 -1.16 28.84
C LEU A 128 1.32 -0.27 30.05
N GLU A 129 0.25 0.52 30.08
CA GLU A 129 -0.09 1.38 31.23
C GLU A 129 -0.30 0.54 32.51
N GLN A 130 -0.98 -0.60 32.41
CA GLN A 130 -1.14 -1.53 33.54
C GLN A 130 0.20 -2.12 34.01
N MET A 131 1.08 -2.49 33.07
CA MET A 131 2.41 -3.02 33.40
C MET A 131 3.29 -1.95 34.07
N GLU A 132 3.27 -0.72 33.57
CA GLU A 132 3.96 0.41 34.20
C GLU A 132 3.45 0.67 35.61
N GLN A 133 2.14 0.64 35.81
CA GLN A 133 1.56 0.83 37.14
C GLN A 133 2.02 -0.25 38.12
N ARG A 134 1.99 -1.54 37.72
CA ARG A 134 2.50 -2.64 38.55
C ARG A 134 3.98 -2.46 38.89
N MET A 135 4.81 -2.09 37.92
CA MET A 135 6.23 -1.84 38.18
C MET A 135 6.45 -0.67 39.14
N ARG A 136 5.65 0.41 39.04
CA ARG A 136 5.71 1.52 40.00
C ARG A 136 5.32 1.08 41.40
N GLU A 137 4.24 0.31 41.54
CA GLU A 137 3.80 -0.24 42.82
C GLU A 137 4.88 -1.15 43.44
N GLU A 138 5.46 -2.07 42.67
CA GLU A 138 6.57 -2.92 43.12
C GLU A 138 7.80 -2.12 43.54
N LEU A 139 8.15 -1.06 42.80
CA LEU A 139 9.27 -0.20 43.14
C LEU A 139 9.03 0.49 44.49
N THR A 140 7.84 1.08 44.70
CA THR A 140 7.49 1.73 45.98
C THR A 140 7.48 0.73 47.14
N GLN A 141 7.03 -0.50 46.92
CA GLN A 141 7.07 -1.56 47.93
C GLN A 141 8.51 -1.96 48.28
N LYS A 142 9.39 -2.03 47.28
CA LYS A 142 10.82 -2.30 47.51
C LYS A 142 11.50 -1.16 48.24
N GLU A 143 11.24 0.09 47.87
CA GLU A 143 11.79 1.27 48.54
C GLU A 143 11.36 1.31 50.01
N THR A 144 10.07 1.08 50.30
CA THR A 144 9.59 1.02 51.69
C THR A 144 10.23 -0.13 52.48
N SER A 145 10.33 -1.33 51.88
CA SER A 145 11.02 -2.45 52.52
C SER A 145 12.51 -2.17 52.76
N GLU A 146 13.19 -1.50 51.84
CA GLU A 146 14.60 -1.11 52.01
C GLU A 146 14.75 -0.10 53.15
N THR A 147 13.86 0.90 53.23
CA THR A 147 13.90 1.88 54.33
C THR A 147 13.70 1.23 55.70
N GLU A 148 12.81 0.26 55.81
CA GLU A 148 12.58 -0.48 57.05
C GLU A 148 13.79 -1.34 57.42
N LEU A 149 14.38 -2.05 56.45
CA LEU A 149 15.60 -2.83 56.68
C LEU A 149 16.78 -1.94 57.09
N ARG A 150 16.94 -0.75 56.49
CA ARG A 150 17.96 0.22 56.88
C ARG A 150 17.77 0.70 58.32
N LYS A 151 16.52 0.92 58.74
CA LYS A 151 16.20 1.29 60.12
C LYS A 151 16.55 0.16 61.10
N GLN A 152 16.16 -1.07 60.79
CA GLN A 152 16.49 -2.25 61.62
C GLN A 152 18.01 -2.48 61.71
N LEU A 153 18.74 -2.25 60.61
CA LEU A 153 20.19 -2.34 60.61
C LEU A 153 20.80 -1.31 61.56
N SER A 154 20.34 -0.05 61.51
CA SER A 154 20.79 1.01 62.41
C SER A 154 20.52 0.68 63.89
N GLU A 155 19.35 0.12 64.21
CA GLU A 155 19.01 -0.30 65.57
C GLU A 155 19.91 -1.44 66.06
N ARG A 156 20.20 -2.42 65.19
CA ARG A 156 21.12 -3.54 65.49
C ARG A 156 22.56 -3.06 65.69
N GLU A 157 23.01 -2.09 64.90
CA GLU A 157 24.33 -1.47 65.05
C GLU A 157 24.46 -0.74 66.40
N GLU A 158 23.43 0.00 66.82
CA GLU A 158 23.40 0.67 68.13
C GLU A 158 23.43 -0.35 69.28
N GLN A 159 22.64 -1.43 69.19
CA GLN A 159 22.68 -2.53 70.16
C GLN A 159 24.05 -3.20 70.24
N ALA A 160 24.71 -3.42 69.10
CA ALA A 160 26.05 -4.02 69.07
C ALA A 160 27.07 -3.12 69.78
N VAL A 161 27.00 -1.81 69.59
CA VAL A 161 27.85 -0.83 70.28
C VAL A 161 27.62 -0.88 71.79
N ASP A 162 26.36 -0.97 72.24
CA ASP A 162 26.04 -1.07 73.66
C ASP A 162 26.52 -2.38 74.29
N TYR A 163 26.35 -3.53 73.61
CA TYR A 163 26.90 -4.80 74.06
C TYR A 163 28.43 -4.76 74.15
N GLN A 164 29.09 -4.14 73.17
CA GLN A 164 30.55 -4.01 73.19
C GLN A 164 31.02 -3.13 74.35
N ARG A 165 30.29 -2.05 74.67
CA ARG A 165 30.55 -1.23 75.86
C ARG A 165 30.37 -2.03 77.15
N HIS A 166 29.33 -2.88 77.21
CA HIS A 166 29.06 -3.70 78.39
C HIS A 166 30.13 -4.79 78.61
N LEU A 167 30.55 -5.47 77.53
CA LEU A 167 31.64 -6.44 77.56
C LEU A 167 32.94 -5.80 78.05
N SER A 168 33.31 -4.63 77.51
CA SER A 168 34.50 -3.90 77.96
C SER A 168 34.43 -3.55 79.46
N GLY A 169 33.25 -3.18 79.97
CA GLY A 169 33.04 -2.96 81.40
C GLY A 169 33.22 -4.23 82.25
N MET A 170 32.71 -5.37 81.78
CA MET A 170 32.90 -6.67 82.45
C MET A 170 34.37 -7.11 82.44
N GLU A 171 35.09 -6.92 81.34
CA GLU A 171 36.52 -7.20 81.23
C GLU A 171 37.33 -6.36 82.22
N GLN A 172 37.01 -5.08 82.36
CA GLN A 172 37.65 -4.20 83.35
C GLN A 172 37.40 -4.70 84.78
N GLN A 173 36.17 -5.08 85.12
CA GLN A 173 35.84 -5.63 86.44
C GLN A 173 36.57 -6.95 86.73
N LEU A 174 36.70 -7.83 85.72
CA LEU A 174 37.46 -9.06 85.85
C LEU A 174 38.94 -8.77 86.13
N SER A 175 39.54 -7.80 85.42
CA SER A 175 40.91 -7.35 85.67
C SER A 175 41.09 -6.84 87.10
N GLU A 176 40.17 -6.00 87.59
CA GLU A 176 40.22 -5.50 88.98
C GLU A 176 40.08 -6.63 90.00
N LYS A 177 39.26 -7.64 89.72
CA LYS A 177 39.10 -8.83 90.58
C LYS A 177 40.32 -9.71 90.58
N ASP A 178 41.01 -9.87 89.45
CA ASP A 178 42.26 -10.61 89.36
C ASP A 178 43.38 -9.88 90.14
N ASP A 179 43.47 -8.56 90.05
CA ASP A 179 44.41 -7.75 90.85
C ASP A 179 44.14 -7.90 92.37
N GLN A 180 42.85 -7.89 92.77
CA GLN A 180 42.44 -8.12 94.16
C GLN A 180 42.82 -9.54 94.63
N LYS A 181 42.57 -10.55 93.79
CA LYS A 181 42.93 -11.94 94.08
C LYS A 181 44.44 -12.10 94.25
N GLU A 182 45.25 -11.48 93.40
CA GLU A 182 46.70 -11.54 93.51
C GLU A 182 47.20 -10.89 94.82
N THR A 183 46.59 -9.76 95.20
CA THR A 183 46.86 -9.09 96.48
C THR A 183 46.52 -9.99 97.67
N LEU A 184 45.35 -10.63 97.67
CA LEU A 184 44.93 -11.56 98.72
C LEU A 184 45.84 -12.80 98.78
N LEU A 185 46.26 -13.35 97.64
CA LEU A 185 47.20 -14.47 97.58
C LEU A 185 48.58 -14.10 98.17
N LYS A 186 49.00 -12.84 98.05
CA LYS A 186 50.22 -12.35 98.70
C LYS A 186 50.04 -12.30 100.22
N GLN A 187 48.93 -11.75 100.71
CA GLN A 187 48.61 -11.70 102.14
C GLN A 187 48.47 -13.09 102.76
N LEU A 188 47.86 -14.04 102.04
CA LEU A 188 47.71 -15.42 102.50
C LEU A 188 49.08 -16.10 102.67
N ARG A 189 49.99 -15.92 101.70
CA ARG A 189 51.37 -16.42 101.79
C ARG A 189 52.11 -15.86 103.00
N GLU A 190 51.93 -14.57 103.31
CA GLU A 190 52.51 -13.93 104.50
C GLU A 190 51.92 -14.49 105.81
N MET A 191 50.60 -14.71 105.86
CA MET A 191 49.95 -15.32 107.03
C MET A 191 50.35 -16.78 107.23
N GLU A 192 50.46 -17.58 106.17
CA GLU A 192 50.90 -18.97 106.24
C GLU A 192 52.34 -19.07 106.77
N GLN A 193 53.21 -18.15 106.37
CA GLN A 193 54.58 -18.08 106.90
C GLN A 193 54.58 -17.79 108.41
N ARG A 194 53.79 -16.80 108.87
CA ARG A 194 53.64 -16.49 110.30
C ARG A 194 53.04 -17.66 111.10
N SER A 195 52.07 -18.37 110.52
CA SER A 195 51.48 -19.55 111.14
C SER A 195 52.50 -20.68 111.31
N ARG A 196 53.37 -20.90 110.31
CA ARG A 196 54.48 -21.88 110.39
C ARG A 196 55.51 -21.50 111.47
N GLU A 197 55.79 -20.20 111.64
CA GLU A 197 56.68 -19.71 112.70
C GLU A 197 56.08 -19.94 114.11
N VAL A 198 54.79 -19.63 114.29
CA VAL A 198 54.08 -19.81 115.58
C VAL A 198 53.87 -21.30 115.91
N THR A 199 53.61 -22.15 114.91
CA THR A 199 53.49 -23.60 115.12
C THR A 199 54.82 -24.22 115.52
N ALA A 200 55.95 -23.79 114.94
CA ALA A 200 57.28 -24.20 115.39
C ALA A 200 57.61 -23.71 116.81
N GLU A 201 57.16 -22.51 117.22
CA GLU A 201 57.30 -22.02 118.60
C GLU A 201 56.43 -22.80 119.61
N ASN A 202 55.21 -23.18 119.22
CA ASN A 202 54.30 -23.96 120.05
C ASN A 202 54.73 -25.43 120.17
N GLU A 203 55.31 -26.03 119.13
CA GLU A 203 55.90 -27.37 119.20
C GLU A 203 57.10 -27.44 120.16
N MET A 204 57.86 -26.34 120.32
CA MET A 204 58.89 -26.23 121.36
C MET A 204 58.31 -26.04 122.77
N ARG A 205 57.15 -25.38 122.93
CA ARG A 205 56.48 -25.19 124.23
C ARG A 205 55.63 -26.39 124.68
N GLU A 206 55.05 -27.17 123.75
CA GLU A 206 54.21 -28.34 124.09
C GLU A 206 55.01 -29.57 124.55
N ASN A 207 56.30 -29.66 124.21
CA ASN A 207 57.16 -30.76 124.69
C ASN A 207 57.57 -30.64 126.17
N GLU A 208 57.35 -29.49 126.83
CA GLU A 208 57.57 -29.33 128.27
C GLU A 208 56.32 -29.57 129.13
N PHE A 209 55.12 -29.64 128.54
CA PHE A 209 53.85 -29.68 129.30
C PHE A 209 53.06 -31.00 129.19
N ARG A 210 53.62 -32.03 128.55
CA ARG A 210 52.99 -33.38 128.47
C ARG A 210 53.59 -34.40 129.44
N GLU A 211 53.87 -33.98 130.67
CA GLU A 211 53.90 -34.85 131.85
C GLU A 211 53.07 -34.25 132.98
N GLN A 212 51.73 -34.34 132.90
CA GLN A 212 50.92 -34.64 134.08
C GLN A 212 49.44 -34.84 133.73
N THR A 213 48.96 -36.02 134.11
CA THR A 213 47.57 -36.33 134.47
C THR A 213 46.63 -36.67 133.32
N ARG A 214 46.63 -37.97 133.05
CA ARG A 214 45.57 -38.78 132.45
C ARG A 214 44.38 -38.90 133.41
N GLY A 215 43.19 -39.05 132.82
CA GLY A 215 42.16 -39.94 133.36
C GLY A 215 40.93 -39.27 133.96
N GLU A 216 39.76 -39.69 133.49
CA GLU A 216 38.41 -39.51 134.07
C GLU A 216 37.54 -38.31 133.61
N ARG A 217 37.99 -37.51 132.62
CA ARG A 217 37.08 -36.67 131.80
C ARG A 217 37.09 -36.97 130.31
N GLU A 218 37.84 -37.98 129.89
CA GLU A 218 37.96 -38.33 128.47
C GLU A 218 36.83 -39.22 127.94
N GLN A 219 36.06 -39.91 128.78
CA GLN A 219 35.09 -40.89 128.28
C GLN A 219 33.71 -40.27 127.99
N GLU A 220 33.22 -39.35 128.83
CA GLU A 220 31.96 -38.61 128.59
C GLU A 220 32.11 -37.54 127.49
N LEU A 221 33.27 -36.85 127.43
CA LEU A 221 33.57 -35.91 126.35
C LEU A 221 33.77 -36.63 125.00
N ARG A 222 34.30 -37.87 124.97
CA ARG A 222 34.40 -38.67 123.73
C ARG A 222 33.03 -39.14 123.22
N GLU A 223 32.11 -39.52 124.10
CA GLU A 223 30.76 -39.97 123.71
C GLU A 223 29.93 -38.79 123.14
N MET A 224 29.95 -37.63 123.81
CA MET A 224 29.25 -36.42 123.38
C MET A 224 29.91 -35.80 122.12
N ALA A 225 31.25 -35.82 122.03
CA ALA A 225 31.96 -35.43 120.82
C ALA A 225 31.64 -36.37 119.65
N ARG A 226 31.52 -37.69 119.87
CA ARG A 226 31.16 -38.66 118.82
C ARG A 226 29.73 -38.41 118.30
N GLN A 227 28.76 -38.11 119.17
CA GLN A 227 27.40 -37.75 118.76
C GLN A 227 27.32 -36.40 118.03
N LEU A 228 28.10 -35.40 118.47
CA LEU A 228 28.20 -34.11 117.79
C LEU A 228 28.88 -34.24 116.41
N ILE A 229 29.91 -35.08 116.30
CA ILE A 229 30.57 -35.39 115.01
C ILE A 229 29.59 -36.11 114.07
N GLU A 230 28.83 -37.10 114.54
CA GLU A 230 27.82 -37.76 113.71
C GLU A 230 26.71 -36.81 113.25
N LYS A 231 26.22 -35.92 114.14
CA LYS A 231 25.22 -34.92 113.76
C LYS A 231 25.78 -33.90 112.77
N LYS A 232 27.03 -33.45 112.97
CA LYS A 232 27.71 -32.53 112.05
C LYS A 232 27.97 -33.18 110.69
N GLN A 233 28.35 -34.46 110.66
CA GLN A 233 28.54 -35.23 109.43
C GLN A 233 27.20 -35.41 108.68
N LYS A 234 26.10 -35.68 109.39
CA LYS A 234 24.75 -35.76 108.79
C LYS A 234 24.31 -34.40 108.25
N GLU A 235 24.57 -33.31 108.96
CA GLU A 235 24.28 -31.96 108.50
C GLU A 235 25.10 -31.58 107.26
N GLU A 236 26.40 -31.90 107.24
CA GLU A 236 27.27 -31.68 106.08
C GLU A 236 26.83 -32.52 104.87
N ASN A 237 26.41 -33.77 105.09
CA ASN A 237 25.86 -34.63 104.03
C ASN A 237 24.53 -34.09 103.48
N LEU A 238 23.61 -33.63 104.33
CA LEU A 238 22.37 -32.99 103.86
C LEU A 238 22.66 -31.68 103.12
N ARG A 239 23.57 -30.85 103.63
CA ARG A 239 24.01 -29.61 102.95
C ARG A 239 24.65 -29.92 101.60
N ALA A 240 25.43 -31.00 101.49
CA ALA A 240 26.02 -31.45 100.23
C ALA A 240 24.95 -31.93 99.25
N GLN A 241 23.96 -32.72 99.69
CA GLN A 241 22.85 -33.16 98.85
C GLN A 241 21.99 -31.99 98.33
N ILE A 242 21.68 -31.02 99.19
CA ILE A 242 20.93 -29.82 98.81
C ILE A 242 21.70 -29.00 97.76
N ARG A 243 23.02 -28.85 97.91
CA ARG A 243 23.87 -28.17 96.92
C ARG A 243 23.87 -28.87 95.56
N VAL A 244 23.99 -30.20 95.55
CA VAL A 244 23.95 -30.99 94.30
C VAL A 244 22.59 -30.86 93.63
N HIS A 245 21.50 -30.99 94.38
CA HIS A 245 20.15 -30.87 93.83
C HIS A 245 19.87 -29.47 93.24
N LEU A 246 20.27 -28.40 93.94
CA LEU A 246 20.17 -27.03 93.43
C LEU A 246 21.01 -26.81 92.16
N MET A 247 22.20 -27.42 92.08
CA MET A 247 23.06 -27.31 90.91
C MET A 247 22.50 -28.09 89.72
N GLU A 248 21.94 -29.29 89.95
CA GLU A 248 21.24 -30.06 88.92
C GLU A 248 19.96 -29.37 88.42
N GLN A 249 19.23 -28.70 89.31
CA GLN A 249 18.03 -27.96 88.93
C GLN A 249 18.39 -26.76 88.06
N ARG A 250 19.42 -25.99 88.45
CA ARG A 250 19.91 -24.85 87.67
C ARG A 250 20.42 -25.27 86.29
N LEU A 251 21.18 -26.37 86.20
CA LEU A 251 21.67 -26.88 84.93
C LEU A 251 20.51 -27.35 84.02
N ARG A 252 19.43 -27.90 84.58
CA ARG A 252 18.22 -28.24 83.81
C ARG A 252 17.51 -27.01 83.28
N GLU A 253 17.35 -25.99 84.11
CA GLU A 253 16.71 -24.71 83.73
C GLU A 253 17.51 -24.03 82.60
N GLU A 254 18.85 -23.97 82.72
CA GLU A 254 19.73 -23.44 81.67
C GLU A 254 19.60 -24.23 80.35
N MET A 255 19.58 -25.57 80.43
CA MET A 255 19.41 -26.43 79.24
C MET A 255 18.01 -26.30 78.61
N GLU A 256 16.96 -26.10 79.40
CA GLU A 256 15.60 -25.85 78.88
C GLU A 256 15.49 -24.49 78.18
N GLU A 257 16.12 -23.45 78.74
CA GLU A 257 16.20 -22.12 78.11
C GLU A 257 17.00 -22.15 76.80
N GLU A 258 18.11 -22.88 76.76
CA GLU A 258 18.91 -23.02 75.55
C GLU A 258 18.19 -23.85 74.47
N ALA A 259 17.49 -24.92 74.88
CA ALA A 259 16.65 -25.71 73.98
C ALA A 259 15.50 -24.89 73.38
N THR A 260 14.83 -24.05 74.18
CA THR A 260 13.75 -23.17 73.68
C THR A 260 14.28 -22.13 72.69
N ARG A 261 15.43 -21.51 72.99
CA ARG A 261 16.10 -20.60 72.04
C ARG A 261 16.42 -21.27 70.71
N LEU A 262 16.99 -22.48 70.74
CA LEU A 262 17.32 -23.22 69.52
C LEU A 262 16.07 -23.59 68.71
N VAL A 263 14.97 -23.94 69.37
CA VAL A 263 13.69 -24.24 68.69
C VAL A 263 13.12 -22.99 68.02
N GLU A 264 13.17 -21.82 68.67
CA GLU A 264 12.74 -20.56 68.06
C GLU A 264 13.58 -20.20 66.83
N GLN A 265 14.91 -20.34 66.93
CA GLN A 265 15.80 -20.12 65.78
C GLN A 265 15.52 -21.08 64.62
N LEU A 266 15.27 -22.36 64.90
CA LEU A 266 14.89 -23.33 63.86
C LEU A 266 13.58 -22.93 63.19
N ARG A 267 12.58 -22.51 63.97
CA ARG A 267 11.29 -22.06 63.45
C ARG A 267 11.42 -20.83 62.54
N GLU A 268 12.25 -19.87 62.90
CA GLU A 268 12.53 -18.71 62.04
C GLU A 268 13.21 -19.12 60.72
N ARG A 269 14.17 -20.05 60.77
CA ARG A 269 14.81 -20.58 59.56
C ARG A 269 13.85 -21.36 58.68
N ASP A 270 12.94 -22.14 59.26
CA ASP A 270 11.90 -22.86 58.51
C ASP A 270 10.97 -21.89 57.79
N GLN A 271 10.54 -20.81 58.45
CA GLN A 271 9.75 -19.76 57.82
C GLN A 271 10.48 -19.07 56.67
N GLN A 272 11.79 -18.81 56.81
CA GLN A 272 12.60 -18.25 55.73
C GLN A 272 12.72 -19.23 54.56
N ILE A 273 12.90 -20.52 54.82
CA ILE A 273 12.97 -21.55 53.79
C ILE A 273 11.65 -21.61 53.01
N GLU A 274 10.50 -21.61 53.70
CA GLU A 274 9.18 -21.57 53.05
C GLU A 274 9.02 -20.32 52.17
N HIS A 275 9.45 -19.15 52.67
CA HIS A 275 9.40 -17.92 51.89
C HIS A 275 10.23 -18.00 50.61
N PHE A 276 11.47 -18.48 50.70
CA PHE A 276 12.33 -18.68 49.53
C PHE A 276 11.77 -19.74 48.56
N GLN A 277 11.17 -20.81 49.08
CA GLN A 277 10.52 -21.81 48.23
C GLN A 277 9.36 -21.22 47.43
N MET A 278 8.53 -20.38 48.06
CA MET A 278 7.43 -19.69 47.39
C MET A 278 7.93 -18.70 46.32
N GLN A 279 8.99 -17.94 46.61
CA GLN A 279 9.63 -17.07 45.62
C GLN A 279 10.20 -17.86 44.43
N LEU A 280 10.88 -18.98 44.69
CA LEU A 280 11.40 -19.86 43.65
C LEU A 280 10.29 -20.47 42.80
N GLN A 281 9.15 -20.81 43.40
CA GLN A 281 7.99 -21.31 42.67
C GLN A 281 7.42 -20.23 41.75
N GLY A 282 7.29 -18.99 42.23
CA GLY A 282 6.84 -17.86 41.42
C GLY A 282 7.77 -17.59 40.22
N LEU A 283 9.09 -17.61 40.45
CA LEU A 283 10.08 -17.46 39.37
C LEU A 283 10.02 -18.60 38.34
N ARG A 284 9.79 -19.84 38.79
CA ARG A 284 9.64 -20.99 37.89
C ARG A 284 8.40 -20.86 37.01
N GLU A 285 7.29 -20.36 37.55
CA GLU A 285 6.06 -20.16 36.77
C GLU A 285 6.26 -19.06 35.72
N GLN A 286 6.87 -17.94 36.10
CA GLN A 286 7.22 -16.87 35.15
C GLN A 286 8.14 -17.36 34.03
N LEU A 287 9.12 -18.22 34.36
CA LEU A 287 10.00 -18.81 33.36
C LEU A 287 9.21 -19.68 32.39
N ARG A 288 8.28 -20.50 32.90
CA ARG A 288 7.41 -21.36 32.10
C ARG A 288 6.50 -20.57 31.15
N GLU A 289 5.91 -19.48 31.63
CA GLU A 289 5.11 -18.57 30.81
C GLU A 289 5.97 -17.96 29.69
N LYS A 290 7.16 -17.47 30.02
CA LYS A 290 8.10 -16.92 29.03
C LYS A 290 8.53 -17.95 27.99
N ASP A 291 8.80 -19.18 28.40
CA ASP A 291 9.15 -20.28 27.49
C ASP A 291 7.99 -20.59 26.54
N GLN A 292 6.75 -20.58 27.02
CA GLN A 292 5.56 -20.77 26.17
C GLN A 292 5.40 -19.61 25.18
N HIS A 293 5.59 -18.37 25.61
CA HIS A 293 5.56 -17.20 24.73
C HIS A 293 6.66 -17.26 23.65
N LEU A 294 7.87 -17.66 24.02
CA LEU A 294 8.97 -17.85 23.08
C LEU A 294 8.68 -18.97 22.07
N ALA A 295 8.07 -20.08 22.51
CA ALA A 295 7.66 -21.16 21.61
C ALA A 295 6.63 -20.67 20.59
N ASN A 296 5.59 -19.96 21.03
CA ASN A 296 4.56 -19.40 20.14
C ASN A 296 5.16 -18.40 19.14
N ALA A 297 6.07 -17.52 19.60
CA ALA A 297 6.73 -16.56 18.75
C ALA A 297 7.62 -17.24 17.69
N ARG A 298 8.30 -18.34 18.05
CA ARG A 298 9.10 -19.13 17.08
C ARG A 298 8.22 -19.74 15.99
N THR A 299 7.11 -20.37 16.35
CA THR A 299 6.16 -20.92 15.36
C THR A 299 5.66 -19.83 14.41
N GLN A 300 5.33 -18.65 14.94
CA GLN A 300 4.88 -17.53 14.12
C GLN A 300 5.95 -17.02 13.15
N VAL A 301 7.22 -16.98 13.59
CA VAL A 301 8.34 -16.61 12.72
C VAL A 301 8.54 -17.64 11.62
N GLU A 302 8.48 -18.93 11.93
CA GLU A 302 8.58 -20.01 10.94
C GLU A 302 7.48 -19.92 9.88
N GLU A 303 6.23 -19.66 10.28
CA GLU A 303 5.11 -19.44 9.35
C GLU A 303 5.34 -18.22 8.44
N GLN A 304 5.85 -17.12 8.99
CA GLN A 304 6.16 -15.92 8.21
C GLN A 304 7.32 -16.14 7.23
N GLU A 305 8.33 -16.91 7.60
CA GLU A 305 9.44 -17.25 6.70
C GLU A 305 8.98 -18.12 5.53
N LEU A 306 8.06 -19.06 5.79
CA LEU A 306 7.47 -19.91 4.76
C LEU A 306 6.62 -19.09 3.79
N LEU A 307 5.80 -18.16 4.30
CA LEU A 307 5.06 -17.24 3.43
C LEU A 307 5.98 -16.31 2.62
N ARG A 308 7.04 -15.80 3.24
CA ARG A 308 8.02 -14.94 2.56
C ARG A 308 8.72 -15.67 1.42
N THR A 309 9.06 -16.93 1.61
CA THR A 309 9.70 -17.75 0.56
C THR A 309 8.75 -18.04 -0.59
N ASP A 310 7.47 -18.31 -0.33
CA ASP A 310 6.47 -18.46 -1.38
C ASP A 310 6.29 -17.15 -2.18
N LEU A 311 6.15 -16.02 -1.50
CA LEU A 311 6.05 -14.71 -2.15
C LEU A 311 7.29 -14.37 -2.98
N GLN A 312 8.48 -14.72 -2.49
CA GLN A 312 9.75 -14.54 -3.20
C GLN A 312 9.78 -15.34 -4.51
N HIS A 313 9.33 -16.59 -4.49
CA HIS A 313 9.23 -17.41 -5.70
C HIS A 313 8.20 -16.87 -6.69
N GLN A 314 7.06 -16.35 -6.21
CA GLN A 314 6.08 -15.69 -7.08
C GLN A 314 6.66 -14.43 -7.74
N LEU A 315 7.40 -13.61 -6.98
CA LEU A 315 8.09 -12.43 -7.51
C LEU A 315 9.13 -12.82 -8.57
N GLU A 316 9.93 -13.85 -8.34
CA GLU A 316 10.91 -14.35 -9.30
C GLU A 316 10.25 -14.81 -10.61
N ALA A 317 9.11 -15.49 -10.53
CA ALA A 317 8.34 -15.90 -11.69
C ALA A 317 7.83 -14.69 -12.49
N ILE A 318 7.25 -13.69 -11.81
CA ILE A 318 6.78 -12.45 -12.44
C ILE A 318 7.94 -11.65 -13.07
N VAL A 319 9.09 -11.61 -12.41
CA VAL A 319 10.29 -10.94 -12.95
C VAL A 319 10.78 -11.63 -14.21
N ALA A 320 10.82 -12.97 -14.22
CA ALA A 320 11.20 -13.74 -15.40
C ALA A 320 10.22 -13.52 -16.57
N GLU A 321 8.92 -13.49 -16.30
CA GLU A 321 7.88 -13.20 -17.31
C GLU A 321 8.04 -11.78 -17.87
N ASN A 322 8.23 -10.78 -17.00
CA ASN A 322 8.46 -9.40 -17.41
C ASN A 322 9.72 -9.25 -18.26
N ALA A 323 10.80 -9.97 -17.95
CA ALA A 323 12.01 -9.96 -18.76
C ALA A 323 11.75 -10.52 -20.17
N ASN A 324 10.94 -11.58 -20.27
CA ASN A 324 10.55 -12.16 -21.55
C ASN A 324 9.68 -11.20 -22.38
N LEU A 325 8.67 -10.59 -21.75
CA LEU A 325 7.82 -9.58 -22.41
C LEU A 325 8.64 -8.37 -22.89
N ARG A 326 9.58 -7.88 -22.08
CA ARG A 326 10.50 -6.80 -22.48
C ARG A 326 11.34 -7.19 -23.70
N GLN A 327 11.85 -8.41 -23.73
CA GLN A 327 12.60 -8.91 -24.89
C GLN A 327 11.72 -8.98 -26.14
N GLN A 328 10.46 -9.37 -26.01
CA GLN A 328 9.50 -9.37 -27.12
C GLN A 328 9.20 -7.96 -27.63
N VAL A 329 9.02 -6.98 -26.74
CA VAL A 329 8.85 -5.57 -27.10
C VAL A 329 10.07 -5.06 -27.86
N VAL A 330 11.29 -5.29 -27.37
CA VAL A 330 12.53 -4.90 -28.06
C VAL A 330 12.64 -5.56 -29.43
N ASN A 331 12.25 -6.84 -29.55
CA ASN A 331 12.24 -7.50 -30.84
C ASN A 331 11.25 -6.85 -31.80
N LEU A 332 10.04 -6.49 -31.36
CA LEU A 332 9.05 -5.80 -32.18
C LEU A 332 9.50 -4.39 -32.59
N GLU A 333 10.10 -3.64 -31.67
CA GLU A 333 10.66 -2.30 -31.92
C GLU A 333 11.84 -2.33 -32.91
N ASN A 334 12.68 -3.36 -32.85
CA ASN A 334 13.78 -3.53 -33.80
C ASN A 334 13.29 -3.88 -35.22
N HIS A 335 12.07 -4.41 -35.37
CA HIS A 335 11.47 -4.63 -36.70
C HIS A 335 10.77 -3.37 -37.25
N THR A 336 10.52 -2.35 -36.43
CA THR A 336 9.90 -1.08 -36.85
C THR A 336 10.87 0.11 -36.93
N GLY A 337 12.09 0.01 -36.38
CA GLY A 337 12.98 1.17 -36.15
C GLY A 337 14.27 1.30 -36.98
N SER A 338 14.40 0.73 -38.19
CA SER A 338 15.67 0.85 -38.95
C SER A 338 15.53 1.01 -40.47
N GLN A 339 14.61 1.86 -40.91
CA GLN A 339 14.73 2.58 -42.18
C GLN A 339 14.45 4.05 -41.88
N PRO A 340 15.23 5.03 -42.38
CA PRO A 340 14.67 6.36 -42.56
C PRO A 340 13.44 6.16 -43.43
N ASP A 341 12.28 6.53 -42.89
CA ASP A 341 11.01 6.43 -43.59
C ASP A 341 11.18 6.93 -45.04
N ASP A 342 11.00 6.04 -46.03
CA ASP A 342 11.25 6.32 -47.46
C ASP A 342 10.43 7.50 -48.00
N TRP A 343 9.45 7.97 -47.22
CA TRP A 343 8.61 9.12 -47.51
C TRP A 343 9.17 10.46 -47.02
N VAL A 344 10.26 10.50 -46.24
CA VAL A 344 10.82 11.75 -45.72
C VAL A 344 11.55 12.50 -46.83
N ILE A 345 11.08 13.71 -47.13
CA ILE A 345 11.65 14.60 -48.15
C ILE A 345 12.34 15.77 -47.45
N SER A 346 13.61 16.03 -47.79
CA SER A 346 14.28 17.27 -47.37
C SER A 346 13.58 18.49 -47.97
N ARG A 347 13.26 19.48 -47.13
CA ARG A 347 12.59 20.72 -47.53
C ARG A 347 13.27 21.42 -48.69
N ASP A 348 14.60 21.41 -48.74
CA ASP A 348 15.40 22.05 -49.80
C ASP A 348 15.16 21.43 -51.20
N ASN A 349 14.62 20.21 -51.25
CA ASN A 349 14.25 19.55 -52.51
C ASN A 349 12.86 19.95 -53.02
N ILE A 350 12.07 20.67 -52.23
CA ILE A 350 10.72 21.12 -52.59
C ILE A 350 10.77 22.59 -52.98
N GLN A 351 10.52 22.88 -54.26
CA GLN A 351 10.45 24.25 -54.76
C GLN A 351 8.98 24.69 -54.83
N LEU A 352 8.54 25.51 -53.89
CA LEU A 352 7.20 26.10 -53.92
C LEU A 352 7.09 27.19 -54.99
N THR A 353 5.96 27.26 -55.66
CA THR A 353 5.61 28.38 -56.55
C THR A 353 4.58 29.28 -55.86
N ASP A 354 4.41 30.51 -56.36
CA ASP A 354 3.41 31.46 -55.83
C ASP A 354 1.97 31.11 -56.21
N LYS A 355 1.75 30.02 -56.96
CA LYS A 355 0.43 29.61 -57.41
C LYS A 355 -0.29 28.82 -56.31
N ASN A 356 -1.21 29.50 -55.63
CA ASN A 356 -2.12 28.88 -54.69
C ASN A 356 -3.20 28.08 -55.45
N LEU A 357 -3.31 26.79 -55.14
CA LEU A 357 -4.26 25.85 -55.72
C LEU A 357 -5.55 25.73 -54.91
N GLY A 358 -5.54 26.13 -53.64
CA GLY A 358 -6.70 26.07 -52.77
C GLY A 358 -6.36 26.36 -51.32
N VAL A 359 -7.35 26.91 -50.60
CA VAL A 359 -7.27 27.18 -49.16
C VAL A 359 -8.37 26.40 -48.47
N GLY A 360 -8.00 25.56 -47.50
CA GLY A 360 -8.91 24.77 -46.68
C GLY A 360 -8.80 25.11 -45.19
N GLY A 361 -9.66 24.52 -44.36
CA GLY A 361 -9.67 24.80 -42.92
C GLY A 361 -8.39 24.38 -42.17
N TRP A 362 -7.57 23.52 -42.78
CA TRP A 362 -6.35 22.97 -42.18
C TRP A 362 -5.06 23.57 -42.77
N GLY A 363 -5.15 24.38 -43.83
CA GLY A 363 -3.96 24.88 -44.52
C GLY A 363 -4.21 25.31 -45.95
N GLU A 364 -3.11 25.65 -46.62
CA GLU A 364 -3.07 26.10 -48.00
C GLU A 364 -2.34 25.08 -48.87
N VAL A 365 -2.79 24.92 -50.10
CA VAL A 365 -2.16 24.02 -51.08
C VAL A 365 -1.56 24.86 -52.19
N PHE A 366 -0.26 24.67 -52.44
CA PHE A 366 0.48 25.38 -53.48
C PHE A 366 0.95 24.41 -54.55
N GLU A 367 1.07 24.90 -55.78
CA GLU A 367 1.83 24.19 -56.81
C GLU A 367 3.33 24.27 -56.46
N GLY A 368 4.04 23.15 -56.56
CA GLY A 368 5.47 23.08 -56.34
C GLY A 368 6.16 22.16 -57.34
N ARG A 369 7.48 22.02 -57.19
CA ARG A 369 8.32 21.10 -57.95
C ARG A 369 9.17 20.24 -57.02
N TYR A 370 9.15 18.94 -57.26
CA TYR A 370 9.98 17.95 -56.56
C TYR A 370 10.55 16.96 -57.58
N CYS A 371 11.87 16.71 -57.54
CA CYS A 371 12.58 15.85 -58.50
C CYS A 371 12.27 16.14 -59.98
N GLY A 372 11.99 17.41 -60.32
CA GLY A 372 11.65 17.82 -61.68
C GLY A 372 10.18 17.61 -62.07
N CYS A 373 9.33 17.04 -61.22
CA CYS A 373 7.90 16.87 -61.45
C CYS A 373 7.08 17.98 -60.76
N SER A 374 5.95 18.37 -61.34
CA SER A 374 4.98 19.25 -60.68
C SER A 374 4.23 18.47 -59.60
N VAL A 375 4.09 19.07 -58.42
CA VAL A 375 3.47 18.47 -57.23
C VAL A 375 2.51 19.44 -56.57
N ALA A 376 1.56 18.92 -55.80
CA ALA A 376 0.76 19.73 -54.88
C ALA A 376 1.39 19.65 -53.49
N VAL A 377 1.63 20.80 -52.86
CA VAL A 377 2.25 20.90 -51.55
C VAL A 377 1.28 21.57 -50.58
N LYS A 378 0.78 20.78 -49.64
CA LYS A 378 -0.11 21.26 -48.57
C LYS A 378 0.73 21.71 -47.39
N ARG A 379 0.55 22.97 -46.99
CA ARG A 379 1.18 23.60 -45.83
C ARG A 379 0.11 23.88 -44.78
N ILE A 380 0.31 23.36 -43.56
CA ILE A 380 -0.62 23.62 -42.44
C ILE A 380 -0.52 25.10 -42.03
N HIS A 381 -1.64 25.71 -41.62
CA HIS A 381 -1.62 27.07 -41.09
C HIS A 381 -0.83 27.14 -39.77
N GLU A 382 0.04 28.13 -39.64
CA GLU A 382 0.87 28.31 -38.44
C GLU A 382 0.05 28.45 -37.15
N ALA A 383 -1.10 29.13 -37.22
CA ALA A 383 -2.01 29.35 -36.10
C ALA A 383 -2.63 28.08 -35.51
N ILE A 384 -2.57 26.94 -36.22
CA ILE A 384 -3.10 25.64 -35.77
C ILE A 384 -1.99 24.58 -35.61
N ASN A 385 -0.71 24.97 -35.67
CA ASN A 385 0.42 24.05 -35.48
C ASN A 385 0.66 23.72 -33.99
N SER A 386 -0.31 23.08 -33.34
CA SER A 386 -0.20 22.56 -31.97
C SER A 386 0.36 21.14 -31.95
N SER A 387 0.90 20.68 -30.82
CA SER A 387 1.38 19.30 -30.65
C SER A 387 0.29 18.25 -30.95
N HIS A 388 -0.97 18.56 -30.64
CA HIS A 388 -2.11 17.71 -31.01
C HIS A 388 -2.29 17.60 -32.53
N ASN A 389 -2.23 18.72 -33.26
CA ASN A 389 -2.40 18.72 -34.71
C ASN A 389 -1.20 18.13 -35.45
N GLN A 390 0.01 18.25 -34.90
CA GLN A 390 1.18 17.53 -35.37
C GLN A 390 0.98 16.00 -35.27
N SER A 391 0.35 15.51 -34.20
CA SER A 391 0.01 14.08 -34.07
C SER A 391 -1.01 13.60 -35.12
N LEU A 392 -2.00 14.45 -35.46
CA LEU A 392 -2.97 14.17 -36.52
C LEU A 392 -2.29 14.16 -37.90
N PHE A 393 -1.37 15.09 -38.13
CA PHE A 393 -0.57 15.14 -39.35
C PHE A 393 0.32 13.91 -39.50
N GLN A 394 0.98 13.49 -38.42
CA GLN A 394 1.79 12.27 -38.41
C GLN A 394 0.94 11.02 -38.70
N ARG A 395 -0.30 10.98 -38.17
CA ARG A 395 -1.26 9.91 -38.48
C ARG A 395 -1.67 9.92 -39.96
N GLU A 396 -1.89 11.10 -40.55
CA GLU A 396 -2.21 11.24 -41.99
C GLU A 396 -1.04 10.72 -42.86
N ILE A 397 0.21 11.04 -42.49
CA ILE A 397 1.41 10.52 -43.15
C ILE A 397 1.51 9.00 -43.00
N ASP A 398 1.33 8.45 -41.80
CA ASP A 398 1.46 7.02 -41.57
C ASP A 398 0.48 6.21 -42.43
N ILE A 399 -0.77 6.70 -42.55
CA ILE A 399 -1.77 6.10 -43.43
C ILE A 399 -1.37 6.27 -44.90
N ALA A 400 -1.08 7.49 -45.34
CA ALA A 400 -0.79 7.81 -46.73
C ALA A 400 0.49 7.13 -47.27
N SER A 401 1.49 6.95 -46.41
CA SER A 401 2.74 6.26 -46.75
C SER A 401 2.51 4.80 -47.16
N ARG A 402 1.48 4.15 -46.63
CA ARG A 402 1.15 2.73 -46.85
C ARG A 402 0.09 2.49 -47.93
N CYS A 403 -0.59 3.53 -48.41
CA CYS A 403 -1.65 3.43 -49.41
C CYS A 403 -1.11 3.66 -50.83
N ARG A 404 -1.34 2.72 -51.75
CA ARG A 404 -1.05 2.86 -53.19
C ARG A 404 -2.20 2.28 -53.99
N HIS A 405 -2.96 3.13 -54.68
CA HIS A 405 -4.09 2.72 -55.50
C HIS A 405 -4.32 3.76 -56.61
N PRO A 406 -4.69 3.35 -57.84
CA PRO A 406 -4.91 4.30 -58.95
C PRO A 406 -5.98 5.37 -58.67
N CYS A 407 -6.95 5.08 -57.81
CA CYS A 407 -8.04 6.00 -57.44
C CYS A 407 -7.83 6.70 -56.09
N LEU A 408 -6.64 6.57 -55.48
CA LEU A 408 -6.24 7.34 -54.30
C LEU A 408 -5.17 8.35 -54.68
N LEU A 409 -5.30 9.58 -54.20
CA LEU A 409 -4.32 10.63 -54.44
C LEU A 409 -2.92 10.18 -54.01
N GLN A 410 -1.97 10.15 -54.95
CA GLN A 410 -0.66 9.58 -54.72
C GLN A 410 0.15 10.46 -53.76
N PHE A 411 0.38 9.96 -52.55
CA PHE A 411 1.32 10.52 -51.61
C PHE A 411 2.76 10.30 -52.07
N ILE A 412 3.54 11.38 -52.12
CA ILE A 412 4.95 11.35 -52.55
C ILE A 412 5.86 11.39 -51.33
N GLY A 413 5.55 12.23 -50.35
CA GLY A 413 6.31 12.33 -49.11
C GLY A 413 5.96 13.55 -48.29
N ALA A 414 6.69 13.74 -47.19
CA ALA A 414 6.50 14.87 -46.29
C ALA A 414 7.83 15.34 -45.68
N THR A 415 7.87 16.60 -45.24
CA THR A 415 9.01 17.11 -44.47
C THR A 415 8.93 16.66 -43.02
N TYR A 416 10.08 16.30 -42.45
CA TYR A 416 10.21 15.94 -41.04
C TYR A 416 11.31 16.80 -40.40
N ASP A 417 11.02 18.09 -40.27
CA ASP A 417 11.89 19.12 -39.68
C ASP A 417 11.13 19.95 -38.64
N GLU A 418 11.83 20.86 -37.94
CA GLU A 418 11.26 21.72 -36.89
C GLU A 418 10.39 22.87 -37.44
N GLU A 419 10.19 22.94 -38.77
CA GLU A 419 9.38 23.95 -39.42
C GLU A 419 7.91 23.50 -39.61
N ILE A 420 7.09 24.35 -40.23
CA ILE A 420 5.72 24.00 -40.57
C ILE A 420 5.75 22.82 -41.56
N PRO A 421 5.14 21.67 -41.23
CA PRO A 421 5.22 20.49 -42.09
C PRO A 421 4.60 20.71 -43.47
N LEU A 422 5.26 20.16 -44.48
CA LEU A 422 4.79 20.11 -45.87
C LEU A 422 4.39 18.68 -46.21
N PHE A 423 3.21 18.52 -46.79
CA PHE A 423 2.70 17.24 -47.30
C PHE A 423 2.63 17.29 -48.82
N VAL A 424 3.32 16.39 -49.49
CA VAL A 424 3.55 16.42 -50.93
C VAL A 424 2.78 15.29 -51.60
N THR A 425 1.93 15.63 -52.56
CA THR A 425 1.20 14.69 -53.40
C THR A 425 1.44 14.97 -54.87
N GLU A 426 0.97 14.07 -55.73
CA GLU A 426 0.81 14.38 -57.15
C GLU A 426 -0.06 15.64 -57.34
N LEU A 427 0.18 16.34 -58.45
CA LEU A 427 -0.62 17.48 -58.87
C LEU A 427 -1.71 17.00 -59.83
N MET A 428 -2.98 17.21 -59.46
CA MET A 428 -4.13 16.94 -60.33
C MET A 428 -4.48 18.17 -61.17
N GLU A 429 -5.07 17.94 -62.35
CA GLU A 429 -5.44 19.03 -63.27
C GLU A 429 -6.53 19.95 -62.70
N SER A 430 -7.48 19.38 -61.94
CA SER A 430 -8.56 20.11 -61.26
C SER A 430 -9.17 19.23 -60.15
N ASN A 431 -10.09 19.78 -59.36
CA ASN A 431 -10.90 19.04 -58.41
C ASN A 431 -12.30 18.75 -59.00
N LEU A 432 -12.96 17.70 -58.49
CA LEU A 432 -14.25 17.25 -59.05
C LEU A 432 -15.35 18.32 -58.96
N ARG A 433 -15.32 19.18 -57.94
CA ARG A 433 -16.27 20.28 -57.79
C ARG A 433 -16.14 21.30 -58.92
N GLU A 434 -14.93 21.77 -59.19
CA GLU A 434 -14.67 22.69 -60.31
C GLU A 434 -15.07 22.08 -61.65
N LEU A 435 -14.78 20.80 -61.87
CA LEU A 435 -15.17 20.11 -63.10
C LEU A 435 -16.69 20.09 -63.30
N LEU A 436 -17.45 19.81 -62.23
CA LEU A 436 -18.91 19.80 -62.22
C LEU A 436 -19.52 21.20 -62.43
N GLU A 437 -18.86 22.24 -61.92
CA GLU A 437 -19.29 23.63 -62.11
C GLU A 437 -19.04 24.13 -63.53
N GLN A 438 -17.99 23.63 -64.19
CA GLN A 438 -17.66 24.01 -65.57
C GLN A 438 -18.59 23.35 -66.59
N ARG A 439 -18.99 22.09 -66.38
CA ARG A 439 -19.92 21.38 -67.27
C ARG A 439 -20.66 20.23 -66.58
N PRO A 440 -21.87 19.88 -67.06
CA PRO A 440 -22.49 18.62 -66.66
C PRO A 440 -21.67 17.43 -67.17
N LEU A 441 -21.61 16.38 -66.36
CA LEU A 441 -21.00 15.10 -66.72
C LEU A 441 -22.02 14.22 -67.46
N SER A 442 -21.54 13.44 -68.43
CA SER A 442 -22.33 12.40 -69.07
C SER A 442 -22.59 11.22 -68.13
N ARG A 443 -23.61 10.39 -68.44
CA ARG A 443 -23.90 9.17 -67.64
C ARG A 443 -22.71 8.21 -67.57
N GLU A 444 -21.92 8.12 -68.64
CA GLU A 444 -20.73 7.27 -68.69
C GLU A 444 -19.65 7.78 -67.72
N GLU A 445 -19.34 9.09 -67.76
CA GLU A 445 -18.39 9.72 -66.83
C GLU A 445 -18.82 9.60 -65.38
N ILE A 446 -20.11 9.80 -65.08
CA ILE A 446 -20.65 9.62 -63.72
C ILE A 446 -20.44 8.18 -63.25
N THR A 447 -20.67 7.19 -64.12
CA THR A 447 -20.49 5.78 -63.77
C THR A 447 -19.02 5.46 -63.48
N VAL A 448 -18.11 5.94 -64.32
CA VAL A 448 -16.66 5.73 -64.12
C VAL A 448 -16.17 6.38 -62.84
N ILE A 449 -16.48 7.67 -62.62
CA ILE A 449 -16.06 8.39 -61.41
C ILE A 449 -16.65 7.74 -60.15
N SER A 450 -17.90 7.26 -60.22
CA SER A 450 -18.54 6.58 -59.09
C SER A 450 -17.86 5.24 -58.78
N LEU A 451 -17.38 4.51 -59.80
CA LEU A 451 -16.58 3.29 -59.62
C LEU A 451 -15.18 3.56 -59.08
N ASP A 452 -14.59 4.71 -59.42
CA ASP A 452 -13.28 5.11 -58.89
C ASP A 452 -13.34 5.52 -57.41
N VAL A 453 -14.49 6.04 -56.95
CA VAL A 453 -14.69 6.46 -55.55
C VAL A 453 -15.17 5.33 -54.64
N ALA A 454 -15.94 4.38 -55.17
CA ALA A 454 -16.48 3.23 -54.43
C ALA A 454 -15.41 2.20 -54.05
#